data_AF-A0A970R1T0-F1
#
_entry.id   AF-A0A970R1T0-F1
#
_cell.length_a   1.000
_cell.length_b   1.000
_cell.length_c   1.000
_cell.angle_alpha   90.00
_cell.angle_beta   90.00
_cell.angle_gamma   90.00
#
_symmetry.space_group_name_H-M   'P 1'
#
loop_
_entity.id
_entity.type
_entity.pdbx_description
1 polymer ?
#
loop_
_entity_poly.entity_id
_entity_poly.type
_entity_poly.pdbx_seq_one_letter_code
_entity_poly.pdbx_strand_id
1 'polypeptide(L)'
;MGYNRKIIIMSRNVIERLADRPFDIPTALISIADADCDFAALTNKPQFILQLAFDDVDNDEFIDELGENPTIEEKCRVEEKYNIITDEQAGQIAVFYNEVWDKSDVFICQCEYGQSRSAAVAAAIMEYRDRSGIEIFAHDNYCPNKLVFRKVFEALNKTEM
;
A
#
# COMPACT_ATOMS: atom_id res chain seq x y z
N MET A 1 23.38 -1.11 -17.71
CA MET A 1 22.86 0.15 -17.16
C MET A 1 21.78 -0.23 -16.15
N GLY A 2 22.10 -0.19 -14.85
CA GLY A 2 21.08 -0.43 -13.83
C GLY A 2 20.18 0.78 -13.76
N TYR A 3 18.90 0.62 -14.12
CA TYR A 3 17.91 1.65 -13.88
C TYR A 3 17.78 1.83 -12.37
N ASN A 4 18.02 3.05 -11.89
CA ASN A 4 17.84 3.41 -10.49
C ASN A 4 16.33 3.53 -10.24
N ARG A 5 15.67 2.38 -10.05
CA ARG A 5 14.22 2.28 -9.84
C ARG A 5 13.87 2.92 -8.51
N LYS A 6 12.79 3.71 -8.48
CA LYS A 6 12.38 4.45 -7.28
C LYS A 6 10.99 4.06 -6.85
N ILE A 7 10.85 3.85 -5.55
CA ILE A 7 9.55 3.74 -4.89
C ILE A 7 9.15 5.15 -4.43
N ILE A 8 7.92 5.57 -4.75
CA ILE A 8 7.40 6.90 -4.40
C ILE A 8 6.07 6.72 -3.69
N ILE A 9 5.88 7.47 -2.60
CA ILE A 9 4.62 7.53 -1.87
C ILE A 9 3.87 8.80 -2.30
N MET A 10 2.60 8.68 -2.65
CA MET A 10 1.77 9.82 -3.08
C MET A 10 0.41 9.82 -2.40
N SER A 11 -0.17 11.01 -2.29
CA SER A 11 -1.58 11.23 -1.95
C SER A 11 -2.46 11.18 -3.19
N ARG A 12 -3.79 11.08 -3.01
CA ARG A 12 -4.78 11.15 -4.10
C ARG A 12 -4.59 12.41 -4.94
N ASN A 13 -4.55 13.58 -4.28
CA ASN A 13 -4.44 14.85 -4.98
C ASN A 13 -3.15 14.96 -5.82
N VAL A 14 -2.04 14.39 -5.34
CA VAL A 14 -0.76 14.44 -6.05
C VAL A 14 -0.77 13.53 -7.27
N ILE A 15 -1.30 12.30 -7.16
CA ILE A 15 -1.34 11.38 -8.31
C ILE A 15 -2.31 11.86 -9.39
N GLU A 16 -3.44 12.47 -9.02
CA GLU A 16 -4.40 13.03 -9.97
C GLU A 16 -3.77 14.15 -10.79
N ARG A 17 -3.07 15.08 -10.12
CA ARG A 17 -2.31 16.15 -10.80
C ARG A 17 -1.19 15.62 -11.67
N LEU A 18 -0.51 14.54 -11.25
CA LEU A 18 0.52 13.90 -12.06
C LEU A 18 -0.10 13.32 -13.34
N ALA A 19 -1.28 12.71 -13.22
CA ALA A 19 -2.04 12.10 -14.31
C ALA A 19 -2.69 13.10 -15.26
N ASP A 20 -2.65 14.41 -14.98
CA ASP A 20 -3.02 15.46 -15.96
C ASP A 20 -2.11 15.45 -17.19
N ARG A 21 -0.91 14.86 -17.06
CA ARG A 21 0.03 14.65 -18.16
C ARG A 21 0.25 13.15 -18.40
N PRO A 22 0.62 12.74 -19.62
CA PRO A 22 1.03 11.37 -19.90
C PRO A 22 2.24 10.96 -19.05
N PHE A 23 2.31 9.67 -18.70
CA PHE A 23 3.47 9.08 -18.03
C PHE A 23 4.56 8.79 -19.07
N ASP A 24 5.59 9.63 -19.12
CA ASP A 24 6.66 9.55 -20.12
C ASP A 24 7.67 8.41 -19.85
N ILE A 25 7.59 7.78 -18.67
CA ILE A 25 8.46 6.67 -18.27
C ILE A 25 7.61 5.48 -17.79
N PRO A 26 8.10 4.23 -17.95
CA PRO A 26 7.43 3.04 -17.45
C PRO A 26 7.12 3.16 -15.94
N THR A 27 5.84 3.33 -15.63
CA THR A 27 5.36 3.60 -14.27
C THR A 27 4.40 2.50 -13.85
N ALA A 28 4.62 1.97 -12.65
CA ALA A 28 3.67 1.10 -11.96
C ALA A 28 3.02 1.88 -10.80
N LEU A 29 1.72 1.70 -10.60
CA LEU A 29 0.95 2.36 -9.56
C LEU A 29 0.11 1.33 -8.79
N ILE A 30 0.26 1.32 -7.46
CA ILE A 30 -0.72 0.75 -6.55
C ILE A 30 -1.58 1.91 -6.03
N SER A 31 -2.85 1.93 -6.39
CA SER A 31 -3.83 2.92 -5.96
C SER A 31 -4.77 2.31 -4.93
N ILE A 32 -4.74 2.88 -3.72
CA ILE A 32 -5.53 2.41 -2.58
C ILE A 32 -6.58 3.47 -2.26
N ALA A 33 -7.83 3.03 -2.13
CA ALA A 33 -8.95 3.85 -1.68
C ALA A 33 -9.60 3.24 -0.44
N ASP A 34 -10.39 4.04 0.28
CA ASP A 34 -11.32 3.51 1.29
C ASP A 34 -12.37 2.62 0.60
N ALA A 35 -12.92 1.64 1.31
CA ALA A 35 -13.77 0.61 0.70
C ALA A 35 -15.02 1.17 -0.01
N ASP A 36 -15.56 2.27 0.49
CA ASP A 36 -16.74 2.95 -0.04
C ASP A 36 -16.41 4.18 -0.90
N CYS A 37 -15.14 4.40 -1.24
CA CYS A 37 -14.70 5.57 -2.00
C CYS A 37 -14.21 5.21 -3.40
N ASP A 38 -14.42 6.13 -4.34
CA ASP A 38 -13.82 6.04 -5.66
C ASP A 38 -12.30 6.11 -5.57
N PHE A 39 -11.62 5.45 -6.51
CA PHE A 39 -10.18 5.57 -6.72
C PHE A 39 -9.78 6.97 -7.23
N ALA A 40 -8.48 7.27 -7.18
CA ALA A 40 -7.94 8.48 -7.77
C ALA A 40 -8.31 8.60 -9.26
N ALA A 41 -8.79 9.77 -9.67
CA ALA A 41 -9.21 10.03 -11.03
C ALA A 41 -7.99 10.27 -11.94
N LEU A 42 -7.57 9.25 -12.68
CA LEU A 42 -6.40 9.33 -13.57
C LEU A 42 -6.82 9.66 -15.01
N THR A 43 -6.60 10.91 -15.43
CA THR A 43 -6.87 11.34 -16.82
C THR A 43 -5.99 10.59 -17.83
N ASN A 44 -4.70 10.49 -17.54
CA ASN A 44 -3.76 9.59 -18.21
C ASN A 44 -3.44 8.44 -17.25
N LYS A 45 -3.34 7.21 -17.77
CA LYS A 45 -3.05 6.02 -16.95
C LYS A 45 -1.57 5.63 -17.04
N PRO A 46 -0.95 5.18 -15.95
CA PRO A 46 0.37 4.58 -15.99
C PRO A 46 0.32 3.23 -16.72
N GLN A 47 1.50 2.72 -17.09
CA GLN A 47 1.62 1.46 -17.84
C GLN A 47 1.08 0.26 -17.05
N PHE A 48 1.28 0.26 -15.72
CA PHE A 48 0.78 -0.77 -14.84
C PHE A 48 0.01 -0.14 -13.69
N ILE A 49 -1.17 -0.69 -13.38
CA ILE A 49 -2.00 -0.22 -12.29
C ILE A 49 -2.65 -1.39 -11.56
N LEU A 50 -2.58 -1.36 -10.23
CA LEU A 50 -3.37 -2.18 -9.32
C LEU A 50 -4.23 -1.25 -8.47
N GLN A 51 -5.53 -1.57 -8.36
CA GLN A 51 -6.48 -0.80 -7.58
C GLN A 51 -7.09 -1.69 -6.49
N LEU A 52 -6.99 -1.25 -5.23
CA LEU A 52 -7.47 -2.00 -4.07
C LEU A 52 -8.23 -1.08 -3.11
N ALA A 53 -9.37 -1.53 -2.62
CA ALA A 53 -10.20 -0.78 -1.70
C ALA A 53 -10.21 -1.47 -0.34
N PHE A 54 -9.72 -0.77 0.69
CA PHE A 54 -9.74 -1.18 2.08
C PHE A 54 -9.48 0.02 3.01
N ASP A 55 -10.08 -0.02 4.19
CA ASP A 55 -10.09 1.07 5.16
C ASP A 55 -8.75 1.20 5.89
N ASP A 56 -8.45 2.41 6.36
CA ASP A 56 -7.20 2.77 7.03
C ASP A 56 -7.20 2.43 8.52
N VAL A 57 -7.46 1.17 8.85
CA VAL A 57 -7.58 0.72 10.23
C VAL A 57 -6.35 -0.09 10.62
N ASP A 58 -5.68 0.30 11.70
CA ASP A 58 -4.54 -0.44 12.27
C ASP A 58 -4.96 -1.15 13.56
N ASN A 59 -4.22 -2.18 13.97
CA ASN A 59 -4.45 -2.96 15.20
C ASN A 59 -4.56 -2.10 16.46
N ASP A 60 -3.91 -0.93 16.49
CA ASP A 60 -3.97 -0.01 17.63
C ASP A 60 -5.40 0.55 17.81
N GLU A 61 -6.14 0.82 16.72
CA GLU A 61 -7.55 1.26 16.79
C GLU A 61 -8.47 0.14 17.32
N PHE A 62 -8.15 -1.12 17.06
CA PHE A 62 -8.88 -2.25 17.62
C PHE A 62 -8.70 -2.35 19.14
N ILE A 63 -7.50 -2.05 19.65
CA ILE A 63 -7.22 -2.06 21.10
C ILE A 63 -7.96 -0.92 21.78
N ASP A 64 -8.05 0.25 21.14
CA ASP A 64 -8.82 1.38 21.67
C ASP A 64 -10.33 1.10 21.71
N GLU A 65 -10.89 0.39 20.70
CA GLU A 65 -12.31 0.03 20.68
C GLU A 65 -12.67 -1.16 21.59
N LEU A 66 -11.79 -2.17 21.69
CA LEU A 66 -12.10 -3.45 22.35
C LEU A 66 -11.38 -3.69 23.69
N GLY A 67 -10.38 -2.87 24.03
CA GLY A 67 -9.53 -3.03 25.21
C GLY A 67 -8.40 -4.05 25.04
N GLU A 68 -7.62 -4.28 26.11
CA GLU A 68 -6.53 -5.26 26.12
C GLU A 68 -7.07 -6.70 26.13
N ASN A 69 -6.73 -7.49 25.11
CA ASN A 69 -7.13 -8.90 24.88
C ASN A 69 -8.61 -9.13 24.48
N PRO A 70 -9.03 -8.64 23.31
CA PRO A 70 -10.35 -8.97 22.79
C PRO A 70 -10.50 -10.45 22.47
N THR A 71 -11.72 -10.96 22.70
CA THR A 71 -12.10 -12.31 22.27
C THR A 71 -12.07 -12.44 20.75
N ILE A 72 -12.01 -13.68 20.25
CA ILE A 72 -12.04 -13.95 18.80
C ILE A 72 -13.31 -13.35 18.16
N GLU A 73 -14.46 -13.45 18.84
CA GLU A 73 -15.72 -12.89 18.34
C GLU A 73 -15.72 -11.37 18.25
N GLU A 74 -15.11 -10.68 19.22
CA GLU A 74 -14.99 -9.21 19.21
C GLU A 74 -14.05 -8.74 18.11
N LYS A 75 -12.92 -9.43 17.90
CA LYS A 75 -12.03 -9.17 16.77
C LYS A 75 -12.77 -9.36 15.44
N CYS A 76 -13.46 -10.50 15.26
CA CYS A 76 -14.24 -10.75 14.06
C CYS A 76 -15.29 -9.67 13.83
N ARG A 77 -15.98 -9.17 14.86
CA ARG A 77 -16.98 -8.10 14.71
C ARG A 77 -16.37 -6.78 14.24
N VAL A 78 -15.19 -6.40 14.73
CA VAL A 78 -14.54 -5.16 14.29
C VAL A 78 -13.93 -5.34 12.90
N GLU A 79 -13.38 -6.51 12.60
CA GLU A 79 -12.95 -6.89 11.24
C GLU A 79 -14.13 -6.97 10.25
N GLU A 80 -15.34 -7.29 10.70
CA GLU A 80 -16.57 -7.23 9.88
C GLU A 80 -17.13 -5.80 9.78
N LYS A 81 -16.84 -4.93 10.76
CA LYS A 81 -17.26 -3.52 10.78
C LYS A 81 -16.42 -2.66 9.84
N TYR A 82 -15.12 -2.96 9.73
CA TYR A 82 -14.17 -2.24 8.90
C TYR A 82 -13.64 -3.12 7.79
N ASN A 83 -13.57 -2.61 6.57
CA ASN A 83 -13.03 -3.36 5.45
C ASN A 83 -11.50 -3.31 5.46
N ILE A 84 -10.87 -4.04 6.39
CA ILE A 84 -9.40 -4.09 6.48
C ILE A 84 -8.77 -4.87 5.32
N ILE A 85 -7.48 -4.66 5.10
CA ILE A 85 -6.72 -5.41 4.09
C ILE A 85 -6.76 -6.92 4.37
N THR A 86 -7.16 -7.69 3.35
CA THR A 86 -7.20 -9.16 3.40
C THR A 86 -5.87 -9.78 2.95
N ASP A 87 -5.66 -11.07 3.29
CA ASP A 87 -4.48 -11.80 2.81
C ASP A 87 -4.49 -11.96 1.28
N GLU A 88 -5.67 -12.04 0.67
CA GLU A 88 -5.82 -12.07 -0.79
C GLU A 88 -5.38 -10.74 -1.42
N GLN A 89 -5.82 -9.60 -0.87
CA GLN A 89 -5.40 -8.28 -1.34
C GLN A 89 -3.89 -8.05 -1.15
N ALA A 90 -3.32 -8.50 -0.03
CA ALA A 90 -1.87 -8.48 0.18
C ALA A 90 -1.14 -9.37 -0.85
N GLY A 91 -1.69 -10.53 -1.17
CA GLY A 91 -1.20 -11.40 -2.24
C GLY A 91 -1.23 -10.73 -3.62
N GLN A 92 -2.32 -10.01 -3.94
CA GLN A 92 -2.42 -9.23 -5.18
C GLN A 92 -1.32 -8.16 -5.28
N ILE A 93 -1.00 -7.47 -4.18
CA ILE A 93 0.12 -6.51 -4.13
C ILE A 93 1.44 -7.21 -4.43
N ALA A 94 1.71 -8.35 -3.78
CA ALA A 94 2.96 -9.08 -3.94
C ALA A 94 3.14 -9.60 -5.38
N VAL A 95 2.10 -10.21 -5.95
CA VAL A 95 2.10 -10.68 -7.34
C VAL A 95 2.31 -9.51 -8.30
N PHE A 96 1.54 -8.44 -8.14
CA PHE A 96 1.68 -7.24 -8.99
C PHE A 96 3.09 -6.68 -8.94
N TYR A 97 3.66 -6.52 -7.74
CA TYR A 97 5.05 -6.06 -7.58
C TYR A 97 6.02 -6.97 -8.35
N ASN A 98 5.96 -8.29 -8.18
CA ASN A 98 6.86 -9.22 -8.85
C ASN A 98 6.72 -9.19 -10.38
N GLU A 99 5.51 -9.00 -10.89
CA GLU A 99 5.25 -8.95 -12.33
C GLU A 99 5.75 -7.68 -13.02
N VAL A 100 5.75 -6.55 -12.31
CA VAL A 100 5.97 -5.22 -12.91
C VAL A 100 7.27 -4.54 -12.47
N TRP A 101 7.90 -5.00 -11.39
CA TRP A 101 9.11 -4.38 -10.84
C TRP A 101 10.22 -4.24 -11.88
N ASP A 102 10.54 -5.31 -12.60
CA ASP A 102 11.58 -5.26 -13.63
C ASP A 102 11.17 -4.53 -14.92
N LYS A 103 9.87 -4.24 -15.07
CA LYS A 103 9.29 -3.56 -16.24
C LYS A 103 9.01 -2.08 -15.99
N SER A 104 9.19 -1.59 -14.76
CA SER A 104 8.92 -0.20 -14.36
C SER A 104 10.17 0.49 -13.85
N ASP A 105 10.30 1.78 -14.18
CA ASP A 105 11.36 2.66 -13.68
C ASP A 105 10.91 3.38 -12.39
N VAL A 106 9.60 3.61 -12.27
CA VAL A 106 8.97 4.24 -11.11
C VAL A 106 7.84 3.36 -10.60
N PHE A 107 7.85 3.11 -9.29
CA PHE A 107 6.82 2.36 -8.58
C PHE A 107 6.14 3.27 -7.56
N ILE A 108 4.88 3.61 -7.79
CA ILE A 108 4.12 4.53 -6.95
C ILE A 108 3.19 3.74 -6.04
N CYS A 109 3.26 4.00 -4.74
CA CYS A 109 2.26 3.59 -3.76
C CYS A 109 1.42 4.82 -3.42
N GLN A 110 0.11 4.76 -3.68
CA GLN A 110 -0.81 5.86 -3.43
C GLN A 110 -1.98 5.43 -2.54
N CYS A 111 -2.31 6.29 -1.57
CA CYS A 111 -3.55 6.25 -0.80
C CYS A 111 -4.11 7.68 -0.67
N GLU A 112 -5.15 7.89 0.15
CA GLU A 112 -5.81 9.19 0.29
C GLU A 112 -4.83 10.33 0.58
N TYR A 113 -4.12 10.25 1.70
CA TYR A 113 -3.20 11.28 2.16
C TYR A 113 -1.73 10.99 1.83
N GLY A 114 -1.41 9.78 1.38
CA GLY A 114 -0.02 9.39 1.09
C GLY A 114 0.83 9.19 2.35
N GLN A 115 0.22 8.75 3.46
CA GLN A 115 0.89 8.73 4.78
C GLN A 115 0.81 7.39 5.51
N SER A 116 -0.32 6.67 5.37
CA SER A 116 -0.59 5.46 6.15
C SER A 116 -0.52 4.20 5.29
N ARG A 117 -1.60 3.83 4.60
CA ARG A 117 -1.65 2.61 3.76
C ARG A 117 -0.58 2.55 2.68
N SER A 118 -0.41 3.63 1.91
CA SER A 118 0.60 3.66 0.84
C SER A 118 2.02 3.66 1.37
N ALA A 119 2.28 4.33 2.49
CA ALA A 119 3.57 4.30 3.15
C ALA A 119 3.88 2.90 3.69
N ALA A 120 2.88 2.19 4.23
CA ALA A 120 3.02 0.81 4.69
C ALA A 120 3.36 -0.15 3.56
N VAL A 121 2.69 -0.05 2.41
CA VAL A 121 3.02 -0.85 1.22
C VAL A 121 4.45 -0.55 0.74
N ALA A 122 4.82 0.73 0.64
CA ALA A 122 6.17 1.13 0.24
C ALA A 122 7.23 0.61 1.22
N ALA A 123 6.99 0.75 2.53
CA ALA A 123 7.87 0.24 3.58
C ALA A 123 8.03 -1.27 3.51
N ALA A 124 6.95 -2.03 3.26
CA ALA A 124 7.00 -3.48 3.13
C ALA A 124 7.84 -3.92 1.93
N ILE A 125 7.67 -3.27 0.78
CA ILE A 125 8.49 -3.54 -0.42
C ILE A 125 9.95 -3.18 -0.16
N MET A 126 10.24 -2.03 0.45
CA MET A 126 11.61 -1.60 0.79
C MET A 126 12.28 -2.57 1.79
N GLU A 127 11.53 -3.03 2.80
CA GLU A 127 12.04 -3.99 3.78
C GLU A 127 12.37 -5.34 3.12
N TYR A 128 11.48 -5.82 2.26
CA TYR A 128 11.66 -7.08 1.54
C TYR A 128 12.88 -7.05 0.62
N ARG A 129 13.08 -5.94 -0.12
CA ARG A 129 14.18 -5.84 -1.10
C ARG A 129 15.53 -5.50 -0.46
N ASP A 130 15.53 -4.48 0.38
CA ASP A 130 16.74 -3.75 0.76
C ASP A 130 16.90 -3.66 2.29
N ARG A 131 15.98 -4.26 3.07
CA ARG A 131 15.96 -4.21 4.55
C ARG A 131 15.97 -2.78 5.10
N SER A 132 15.34 -1.87 4.35
CA SER A 132 15.32 -0.43 4.62
C SER A 132 13.92 0.13 4.86
N GLY A 133 12.93 -0.73 5.13
CA GLY A 133 11.56 -0.27 5.37
C GLY A 133 11.44 0.62 6.60
N ILE A 134 12.34 0.44 7.58
CA ILE A 134 12.44 1.28 8.77
C ILE A 134 12.64 2.77 8.46
N GLU A 135 13.24 3.12 7.32
CA GLU A 135 13.43 4.52 6.91
C GLU A 135 12.10 5.24 6.71
N ILE A 136 11.07 4.54 6.23
CA ILE A 136 9.72 5.09 6.08
C ILE A 136 9.05 5.28 7.43
N PHE A 137 9.23 4.35 8.37
CA PHE A 137 8.71 4.47 9.74
C PHE A 137 9.38 5.58 10.55
N ALA A 138 10.65 5.86 10.27
CA ALA A 138 11.42 6.90 10.96
C ALA A 138 11.18 8.31 10.39
N HIS A 139 10.41 8.43 9.31
CA HIS A 139 10.22 9.70 8.60
C HIS A 139 8.93 10.39 9.07
N ASP A 140 9.06 11.62 9.60
CA ASP A 140 7.96 12.37 10.27
C ASP A 140 6.68 12.56 9.43
N ASN A 141 6.80 12.56 8.10
CA ASN A 141 5.65 12.70 7.19
C ASN A 141 4.80 11.44 7.04
N TYR A 142 5.24 10.29 7.56
CA TYR A 142 4.57 9.01 7.38
C TYR A 142 4.17 8.42 8.73
N CYS A 143 3.01 7.76 8.74
CA CYS A 143 2.54 6.97 9.86
C CYS A 143 2.07 5.62 9.29
N PRO A 144 2.99 4.75 8.87
CA PRO A 144 2.63 3.55 8.12
C PRO A 144 1.74 2.61 8.93
N ASN A 145 0.61 2.21 8.37
CA ASN A 145 -0.28 1.21 8.97
C ASN A 145 0.46 -0.14 9.16
N LYS A 146 0.61 -0.59 10.41
CA LYS A 146 1.40 -1.77 10.76
C LYS A 146 0.74 -3.05 10.27
N LEU A 147 -0.59 -3.14 10.31
CA LEU A 147 -1.33 -4.28 9.77
C LEU A 147 -1.08 -4.47 8.26
N VAL A 148 -1.19 -3.39 7.50
CA VAL A 148 -0.91 -3.38 6.05
C VAL A 148 0.53 -3.77 5.77
N PHE A 149 1.49 -3.17 6.48
CA PHE A 149 2.91 -3.49 6.34
C PHE A 149 3.17 -4.99 6.55
N ARG A 150 2.66 -5.55 7.65
CA ARG A 150 2.88 -6.96 7.99
C ARG A 150 2.30 -7.91 6.94
N LYS A 151 1.03 -7.71 6.55
CA LYS A 151 0.37 -8.60 5.58
C LYS A 151 1.05 -8.56 4.22
N VAL A 152 1.41 -7.37 3.73
CA VAL A 152 2.12 -7.22 2.45
C VAL A 152 3.52 -7.82 2.52
N PHE A 153 4.27 -7.57 3.61
CA PHE A 153 5.60 -8.16 3.79
C PHE A 153 5.55 -9.68 3.85
N GLU A 154 4.60 -10.26 4.59
CA GLU A 154 4.38 -11.72 4.63
C GLU A 154 4.01 -12.28 3.25
N ALA A 155 3.16 -11.59 2.49
CA ALA A 155 2.79 -11.99 1.13
C ALA A 155 3.98 -11.95 0.15
N LEU A 156 4.82 -10.91 0.24
CA LEU A 156 6.05 -10.81 -0.57
C LEU A 156 7.00 -11.98 -0.29
N ASN A 157 7.26 -12.31 0.98
CA ASN A 157 8.10 -13.44 1.36
C ASN A 157 7.53 -14.80 0.94
N LYS A 158 6.20 -14.97 0.93
CA LYS A 158 5.56 -16.21 0.45
C LYS A 158 5.71 -16.43 -1.06
N THR A 159 5.87 -15.35 -1.83
CA THR A 159 5.94 -15.43 -3.29
C THR A 159 7.35 -15.77 -3.80
N GLU A 160 8.38 -15.73 -2.94
CA GLU A 160 9.74 -16.21 -3.28
C GLU A 160 9.93 -17.72 -3.16
N MET A 161 8.96 -18.45 -2.59
CA MET A 161 9.00 -19.90 -2.39
C MET A 161 8.40 -20.67 -3.56
#